data_AF-Q6MKG9-F1
#
_entry.id   AF-Q6MKG9-F1
#
_cell.length_a   1.000
_cell.length_b   1.000
_cell.length_c   1.000
_cell.angle_alpha   90.00
_cell.angle_beta   90.00
_cell.angle_gamma   90.00
#
_symmetry.space_group_name_H-M   'P 1'
#
loop_
_entity.id
_entity.type
_entity.pdbx_description
1 polymer ?
#
loop_
_entity_poly.entity_id
_entity_poly.type
_entity_poly.pdbx_seq_one_letter_code
_entity_poly.pdbx_strand_id
1 'polypeptide(L)'
;MLFTLPALAKGISSSEANNKALEVLINSAGSIKLEGDVRQDETLSGILSRAMLAAGKGGATIKNDCVFISRDGIYECHLDIQHQIEGVNVGETVIAYETFADVNEVPEKMLIQKVYVSRGH
;
A
#
# COMPACT_ATOMS: atom_id res chain seq x y z
N MET A 1 13.08 -23.01 -38.54
CA MET A 1 12.99 -23.10 -37.07
C MET A 1 12.13 -21.94 -36.61
N LEU A 2 10.90 -22.22 -36.18
CA LEU A 2 9.98 -21.22 -35.63
C LEU A 2 10.45 -20.92 -34.21
N PHE A 3 11.00 -19.74 -33.96
CA PHE A 3 11.26 -19.27 -32.60
C PHE A 3 9.91 -18.91 -31.97
N THR A 4 9.35 -19.84 -31.21
CA THR A 4 8.27 -19.52 -30.27
C THR A 4 8.86 -18.64 -29.19
N LEU A 5 8.53 -17.34 -29.23
CA LEU A 5 8.81 -16.42 -28.14
C LEU A 5 8.23 -17.03 -26.85
N PRO A 6 8.97 -17.03 -25.73
CA PRO A 6 8.42 -17.47 -24.46
C PRO A 6 7.17 -16.64 -24.20
N ALA A 7 6.08 -17.32 -23.89
CA ALA A 7 4.84 -16.70 -23.46
C ALA A 7 5.20 -15.63 -22.43
N LEU A 8 4.90 -14.36 -22.73
CA LEU A 8 4.89 -13.29 -21.74
C LEU A 8 4.06 -13.84 -20.59
N ALA A 9 4.69 -14.11 -19.44
CA ALA A 9 3.97 -14.27 -18.20
C ALA A 9 3.02 -13.07 -18.13
N LYS A 10 1.72 -13.34 -18.02
CA LYS A 10 0.72 -12.28 -17.82
C LYS A 10 0.95 -11.70 -16.43
N GLY A 11 1.98 -10.88 -16.30
CA GLY A 11 2.18 -10.07 -15.11
C GLY A 11 1.02 -9.11 -15.01
N ILE A 12 0.52 -8.91 -13.79
CA ILE A 12 -0.51 -7.93 -13.52
C ILE A 12 0.03 -6.52 -13.79
N SER A 13 -0.85 -5.60 -14.17
CA SER A 13 -0.45 -4.20 -14.32
C SER A 13 -0.04 -3.61 -12.97
N SER A 14 0.80 -2.57 -13.00
CA SER A 14 1.19 -1.84 -11.77
C SER A 14 -0.03 -1.31 -11.00
N SER A 15 -1.08 -0.88 -11.72
CA SER A 15 -2.33 -0.43 -11.09
C SER A 15 -3.06 -1.56 -10.36
N GLU A 16 -3.12 -2.76 -10.95
CA GLU A 16 -3.70 -3.93 -10.31
C GLU A 16 -2.89 -4.37 -9.09
N ALA A 17 -1.56 -4.35 -9.18
CA ALA A 17 -0.67 -4.65 -8.06
C ALA A 17 -0.90 -3.66 -6.90
N ASN A 18 -0.96 -2.36 -7.20
CA ASN A 18 -1.21 -1.33 -6.19
C ASN A 18 -2.57 -1.52 -5.50
N ASN A 19 -3.62 -1.79 -6.27
CA ASN A 19 -4.96 -2.02 -5.70
C ASN A 19 -4.99 -3.26 -4.81
N LYS A 20 -4.35 -4.35 -5.25
CA LYS A 20 -4.31 -5.61 -4.50
C LYS A 20 -3.47 -5.50 -3.23
N ALA A 21 -2.30 -4.87 -3.30
CA ALA A 21 -1.49 -4.62 -2.11
C ALA A 21 -2.22 -3.74 -1.08
N LEU A 22 -2.97 -2.73 -1.54
CA LEU A 22 -3.78 -1.89 -0.66
C LEU A 22 -4.92 -2.70 -0.01
N GLU A 23 -5.59 -3.57 -0.76
CA GLU A 23 -6.61 -4.49 -0.23
C GLU A 23 -6.03 -5.41 0.86
N VAL A 24 -4.86 -5.99 0.60
CA VAL A 24 -4.11 -6.82 1.57
C VAL A 24 -3.77 -6.04 2.84
N LEU A 25 -3.30 -4.80 2.70
CA LEU A 25 -2.99 -3.92 3.82
C LEU A 25 -4.23 -3.65 4.67
N ILE A 26 -5.35 -3.28 4.05
CA ILE A 26 -6.62 -2.98 4.73
C ILE A 26 -7.12 -4.22 5.49
N ASN A 27 -7.13 -5.38 4.83
CA ASN A 27 -7.60 -6.63 5.44
C ASN A 27 -6.72 -7.08 6.61
N SER A 28 -5.41 -6.79 6.55
CA SER A 28 -4.45 -7.16 7.58
C SER A 28 -4.35 -6.13 8.72
N ALA A 29 -4.95 -4.94 8.55
CA ALA A 29 -4.71 -3.77 9.39
C ALA A 29 -5.01 -3.95 10.88
N GLY A 30 -5.95 -4.85 11.23
CA GLY A 30 -6.27 -5.15 12.62
C GLY A 30 -5.18 -5.93 13.37
N SER A 31 -4.24 -6.54 12.66
CA SER A 31 -3.18 -7.41 13.22
C SER A 31 -1.76 -6.85 13.05
N ILE A 32 -1.63 -5.71 12.37
CA ILE A 32 -0.34 -5.09 12.06
C ILE A 32 0.11 -4.19 13.21
N LYS A 33 1.39 -4.32 13.58
CA LYS A 33 2.04 -3.37 14.49
C LYS A 33 2.51 -2.13 13.73
N LEU A 34 2.33 -0.97 14.34
CA LEU A 34 2.80 0.30 13.81
C LEU A 34 4.18 0.65 14.39
N GLU A 35 5.07 1.18 13.55
CA GLU A 35 6.35 1.76 13.95
C GLU A 35 6.51 3.16 13.31
N GLY A 36 7.40 4.01 13.84
CA GLY A 36 7.64 5.37 13.34
C GLY A 36 6.87 6.46 14.12
N ASP A 37 6.35 7.46 13.41
CA ASP A 37 5.59 8.57 14.00
C ASP A 37 4.12 8.19 14.27
N VAL A 38 3.94 7.39 15.31
CA VAL A 38 2.64 6.87 15.73
C VAL A 38 2.36 7.13 17.19
N ARG A 39 1.09 7.42 17.51
CA ARG A 39 0.66 7.56 18.90
C ARG A 39 0.47 6.19 19.54
N GLN A 40 0.58 6.13 20.86
CA GLN A 40 0.59 4.87 21.63
C GLN A 40 -0.67 4.00 21.43
N ASP A 41 -1.83 4.62 21.23
CA ASP A 41 -3.12 3.93 21.00
C ASP A 41 -3.57 3.95 19.54
N GLU A 42 -2.67 4.34 18.63
CA GLU A 42 -3.00 4.43 17.21
C GLU A 42 -2.97 3.05 16.55
N THR A 43 -3.96 2.80 15.69
CA THR A 43 -4.08 1.56 14.93
C THR A 43 -4.05 1.85 13.44
N LEU A 44 -3.50 0.92 12.65
CA LEU A 44 -3.46 1.06 11.20
C LEU A 44 -4.88 1.19 10.62
N SER A 45 -5.81 0.37 11.10
CA SER A 45 -7.22 0.44 10.70
C SER A 45 -7.84 1.80 10.99
N GLY A 46 -7.49 2.42 12.13
CA GLY A 46 -7.91 3.77 12.48
C GLY A 46 -7.35 4.83 11.52
N ILE A 47 -6.07 4.76 11.16
CA ILE A 47 -5.44 5.66 10.19
C ILE A 47 -6.13 5.54 8.83
N LEU A 48 -6.25 4.31 8.31
CA LEU A 48 -6.83 4.03 7.00
C LEU A 48 -8.31 4.43 6.94
N SER A 49 -9.09 4.13 7.99
CA SER A 49 -10.51 4.50 8.04
C SER A 49 -10.70 6.02 7.97
N ARG A 50 -9.92 6.80 8.73
CA ARG A 50 -9.98 8.26 8.67
C ARG A 50 -9.58 8.80 7.30
N ALA A 51 -8.52 8.25 6.72
CA ALA A 51 -8.06 8.64 5.38
C ALA A 51 -9.12 8.37 4.31
N MET A 52 -9.73 7.17 4.31
CA MET A 52 -10.79 6.81 3.36
C MET A 52 -12.04 7.70 3.52
N LEU A 53 -12.42 8.01 4.76
CA LEU A 53 -13.53 8.93 5.03
C LEU A 53 -13.23 10.36 4.55
N ALA A 54 -12.00 10.83 4.72
CA ALA A 54 -11.56 12.13 4.24
C ALA A 54 -11.55 12.16 2.70
N ALA A 55 -11.01 11.13 2.06
CA ALA A 55 -10.98 11.01 0.60
C ALA A 55 -12.39 11.00 -0.01
N GLY A 56 -13.34 10.26 0.59
CA GLY A 56 -14.74 10.26 0.16
C GLY A 56 -15.45 11.62 0.26
N LYS A 57 -14.88 12.57 1.01
CA LYS A 57 -15.36 13.96 1.13
C LYS A 57 -14.50 14.97 0.36
N GLY A 58 -13.50 14.51 -0.40
CA GLY A 58 -12.53 15.37 -1.08
C GLY A 58 -11.51 16.05 -0.15
N GLY A 59 -11.39 15.61 1.09
CA GLY A 59 -10.45 16.14 2.09
C GLY A 59 -9.13 15.36 2.17
N ALA A 60 -8.92 14.35 1.33
CA ALA A 60 -7.65 13.66 1.21
C ALA A 60 -7.45 13.03 -0.17
N THR A 61 -6.20 12.94 -0.61
CA THR A 61 -5.77 12.12 -1.74
C THR A 61 -5.00 10.91 -1.21
N ILE A 62 -5.33 9.71 -1.68
CA ILE A 62 -4.66 8.47 -1.28
C ILE A 62 -3.98 7.91 -2.52
N LYS A 63 -2.65 7.74 -2.46
CA LYS A 63 -1.85 7.17 -3.53
C LYS A 63 -1.09 5.97 -2.99
N ASN A 64 -1.27 4.82 -3.61
CA ASN A 64 -0.51 3.62 -3.29
C ASN A 64 0.40 3.29 -4.46
N ASP A 65 1.71 3.21 -4.22
CA ASP A 65 2.72 2.88 -5.21
C ASP A 65 3.51 1.65 -4.73
N CYS A 66 3.42 0.55 -5.48
CA CYS A 66 4.16 -0.67 -5.22
C CYS A 66 5.22 -0.94 -6.29
N VAL A 67 6.40 -1.36 -5.86
CA VAL A 67 7.52 -1.76 -6.71
C VAL A 67 7.80 -3.24 -6.46
N PHE A 68 7.95 -4.00 -7.54
CA PHE A 68 8.36 -5.40 -7.48
C PHE A 68 9.87 -5.49 -7.24
N ILE A 69 10.28 -6.15 -6.16
CA ILE A 69 11.67 -6.11 -5.67
C ILE A 69 12.41 -7.43 -5.93
N SER A 70 11.74 -8.58 -5.88
CA SER A 70 12.43 -9.87 -6.03
C SER A 70 11.62 -10.90 -6.83
N ARG A 71 12.35 -11.84 -7.45
CA ARG A 71 11.77 -13.02 -8.12
C ARG A 71 10.92 -13.90 -7.20
N ASP A 72 11.05 -13.72 -5.89
CA ASP A 72 10.28 -14.45 -4.89
C ASP A 72 8.89 -13.83 -4.65
N GLY A 73 8.50 -12.81 -5.42
CA GLY A 73 7.16 -12.24 -5.36
C GLY A 73 7.00 -11.11 -4.33
N ILE A 74 8.08 -10.46 -3.92
CA ILE A 74 8.02 -9.39 -2.91
C ILE A 74 7.72 -8.04 -3.58
N TYR A 75 6.73 -7.34 -3.03
CA TYR A 75 6.39 -5.96 -3.37
C TYR A 75 6.67 -5.05 -2.18
N GLU A 76 7.48 -4.02 -2.40
CA GLU A 76 7.61 -2.88 -1.49
C GLU A 76 6.61 -1.81 -1.90
N CYS A 77 5.74 -1.43 -0.96
CA CYS A 77 4.66 -0.50 -1.20
C CYS A 77 4.77 0.72 -0.29
N HIS A 78 4.45 1.86 -0.88
CA HIS A 78 4.35 3.15 -0.19
C HIS A 78 2.93 3.69 -0.38
N LEU A 79 2.23 3.84 0.72
CA LEU A 79 0.93 4.49 0.76
C LEU A 79 1.10 5.93 1.25
N ASP A 80 0.88 6.88 0.35
CA ASP A 80 0.87 8.31 0.63
C ASP A 80 -0.57 8.78 0.82
N ILE A 81 -0.83 9.42 1.96
CA ILE A 81 -2.10 10.01 2.34
C ILE A 81 -1.89 11.52 2.53
N GLN A 82 -2.32 12.29 1.53
CA GLN A 82 -2.22 13.75 1.55
C GLN A 82 -3.55 14.34 1.99
N HIS A 83 -3.58 14.98 3.16
CA HIS A 83 -4.76 15.66 3.65
C HIS A 83 -4.87 17.04 3.02
N GLN A 84 -6.10 17.41 2.64
CA GLN A 84 -6.40 18.64 1.94
C GLN A 84 -7.45 19.47 2.67
N ILE A 85 -7.22 20.78 2.71
CA ILE A 85 -8.21 21.77 3.12
C ILE A 85 -8.34 22.75 1.96
N GLU A 86 -9.54 22.88 1.40
CA GLU A 86 -9.82 23.74 0.25
C GLU A 86 -8.88 23.50 -0.95
N GLY A 87 -8.45 22.24 -1.14
CA GLY A 87 -7.53 21.84 -2.21
C GLY A 87 -6.04 22.11 -1.93
N VAL A 88 -5.70 22.65 -0.76
CA VAL A 88 -4.31 22.84 -0.31
C VAL A 88 -3.88 21.65 0.55
N ASN A 89 -2.73 21.06 0.22
CA ASN A 89 -2.12 20.00 1.02
C ASN A 89 -1.62 20.57 2.36
N VAL A 90 -2.10 20.01 3.48
CA VAL A 90 -1.82 20.50 4.84
C VAL A 90 -1.17 19.45 5.75
N GLY A 91 -0.98 18.23 5.24
CA GLY A 91 -0.32 17.17 6.00
C GLY A 91 -0.19 15.91 5.16
N GLU A 92 0.91 15.20 5.39
CA GLU A 92 1.25 13.97 4.69
C GLU A 92 1.36 12.84 5.71
N THR A 93 0.84 11.67 5.37
CA THR A 93 1.11 10.43 6.11
C THR A 93 1.56 9.38 5.13
N VAL A 94 2.80 8.94 5.26
CA VAL A 94 3.40 7.89 4.43
C VAL A 94 3.46 6.60 5.24
N ILE A 95 2.94 5.52 4.67
CA ILE A 95 3.00 4.18 5.25
C ILE A 95 3.80 3.28 4.32
N ALA A 96 4.94 2.81 4.79
CA ALA A 96 5.77 1.84 4.08
C ALA A 96 5.45 0.43 4.57
N TYR A 97 5.24 -0.49 3.62
CA TYR A 97 4.85 -1.86 3.91
C TYR A 97 5.27 -2.82 2.80
N GLU A 98 5.36 -4.11 3.13
CA GLU A 98 5.78 -5.15 2.21
C GLU A 98 4.68 -6.20 2.07
N THR A 99 4.40 -6.59 0.82
CA THR A 99 3.47 -7.67 0.50
C THR A 99 4.15 -8.76 -0.31
N PHE A 100 3.58 -9.95 -0.25
CA PHE A 100 4.09 -11.14 -0.92
C PHE A 100 3.05 -11.67 -1.91
N ALA A 101 3.53 -12.01 -3.10
CA ALA A 101 2.82 -12.70 -4.16
C ALA A 101 3.40 -14.11 -4.34
N ASP A 102 2.53 -15.11 -4.36
CA ASP A 102 2.92 -16.53 -4.48
C ASP A 102 3.07 -16.94 -5.97
N VAL A 103 2.04 -17.54 -6.56
CA VAL A 103 2.12 -18.19 -7.87
C VAL A 103 1.70 -17.26 -9.01
N ASN A 104 0.85 -16.27 -8.73
CA ASN A 104 0.16 -15.48 -9.74
C ASN A 104 0.72 -14.06 -9.91
N GLU A 105 1.84 -13.71 -9.25
CA GLU A 105 2.36 -12.33 -9.18
C GLU A 105 1.32 -11.33 -8.62
N VAL A 106 0.35 -11.82 -7.85
CA VAL A 106 -0.68 -10.99 -7.19
C VAL A 106 -0.34 -10.88 -5.71
N PRO A 107 -0.28 -9.66 -5.12
CA PRO A 107 -0.18 -9.50 -3.68
C PRO A 107 -1.33 -10.21 -2.95
N GLU A 108 -0.99 -11.17 -2.08
CA GLU A 108 -1.99 -12.00 -1.37
C GLU A 108 -1.93 -11.82 0.15
N LYS A 109 -0.75 -11.51 0.70
CA LYS A 109 -0.54 -11.34 2.14
C LYS A 109 0.58 -10.36 2.45
N MET A 110 0.57 -9.84 3.68
CA MET A 110 1.69 -9.06 4.21
C MET A 110 2.92 -9.95 4.39
N LEU A 111 4.09 -9.45 4.00
CA LEU A 111 5.35 -10.15 4.26
C LEU A 111 5.74 -10.02 5.74
N ILE A 112 5.53 -8.82 6.30
CA ILE A 112 5.83 -8.50 7.70
C ILE A 112 4.57 -7.93 8.36
N GLN A 113 4.28 -8.35 9.59
CA GLN A 113 3.20 -7.79 10.41
C GLN A 113 3.58 -6.45 11.07
N LYS A 114 4.33 -5.63 10.34
CA LYS A 114 4.80 -4.32 10.76
C LYS A 114 4.71 -3.37 9.59
N VAL A 115 4.31 -2.14 9.87
CA VAL A 115 4.38 -1.05 8.89
C VAL A 115 5.01 0.17 9.53
N TYR A 116 5.77 0.90 8.73
CA TYR A 116 6.41 2.12 9.18
C TYR A 116 5.57 3.32 8.76
N VAL A 117 5.24 4.19 9.70
CA VAL A 117 4.46 5.41 9.48
C VAL A 117 5.39 6.61 9.65
N SER A 118 5.37 7.50 8.66
CA SER A 118 6.01 8.81 8.71
C SER A 118 4.97 9.89 8.47
N ARG A 119 5.13 11.07 9.08
CA ARG A 119 4.23 12.20 8.86
C ARG A 119 5.00 13.44 8.45
N GLY A 120 4.52 14.09 7.41
CA GLY A 120 4.95 15.43 7.01
C GLY A 120 4.09 16.47 7.73
N HIS A 121 4.74 17.41 8.40
CA HIS A 121 4.13 18.58 9.04
C HIS A 121 4.35 19.84 8.21
#